data_AF-A0A7X7QUK0-F1
#
_entry.id   AF-A0A7X7QUK0-F1
#
_cell.length_a   1.000
_cell.length_b   1.000
_cell.length_c   1.000
_cell.angle_alpha   90.00
_cell.angle_beta   90.00
_cell.angle_gamma   90.00
#
_symmetry.space_group_name_H-M   'P 1'
#
loop_
_entity.id
_entity.type
_entity.pdbx_description
1 polymer ?
#
loop_
_entity_poly.entity_id
_entity_poly.type
_entity_poly.pdbx_seq_one_letter_code
_entity_poly.pdbx_strand_id
1 'polypeptide(L)'
;MFTKKEHLILSFLLILSAATALKLLHIDYMVNYSPEPYKSFCNINAEFNCDLVASSEYSSLWGVPIAFFGLSGDLLLLLFLFVGNKLASVRAALPTLYFLTFLFKTIGCLTLAAISFFFISSHCVLCMLYWLLTLVGFIFLGRIQSRTGFEVTRLFKTSVEALWSTKWFTLLCLIIFVSSSLYTRHFLYKCGCKLRDPQSLQCHNYELTTNTPFLGTAAAKLEIFTYTDFECPWCSRAHLAIAALVNKYEKQVRLIRRDFPLDVQCNPSLSRPFHVLACQAAYFARCAGKQGKYWEYHNELYQAQRALSPETFLNIAKLLNLDLEEIESCVRSPEIHAAVSADIQEAIDYGIQATPTFRIFGELFTGALTEESLNDYLKHYPAITATTLQRAFRSNFDKNIQIVDIRKKADFERDHIPGAVWISAQSLERTLRNLQPEKPVLLYDQDGTQSLAAYDLLIRNGFDSVHILKGGYQTWPLQ
;
A
#
# COMPACT_ATOMS: atom_id res chain seq x y z
N MET A 1 44.76 15.61 -12.69
CA MET A 1 44.82 14.14 -12.83
C MET A 1 44.66 13.52 -11.45
N PHE A 2 43.95 12.39 -11.33
CA PHE A 2 43.84 11.67 -10.06
C PHE A 2 45.11 10.90 -9.72
N THR A 3 45.51 10.92 -8.46
CA THR A 3 46.52 10.02 -7.91
C THR A 3 45.99 8.58 -7.81
N LYS A 4 46.87 7.58 -7.66
CA LYS A 4 46.45 6.18 -7.46
C LYS A 4 45.52 6.02 -6.24
N LYS A 5 45.79 6.74 -5.15
CA LYS A 5 44.95 6.72 -3.94
C LYS A 5 43.57 7.33 -4.21
N GLU A 6 43.51 8.47 -4.89
CA GLU A 6 42.24 9.12 -5.23
C GLU A 6 41.39 8.25 -6.16
N HIS A 7 42.03 7.58 -7.11
CA HIS A 7 41.38 6.64 -8.01
C HIS A 7 40.75 5.47 -7.24
N LEU A 8 41.48 4.85 -6.30
CA LEU A 8 40.95 3.76 -5.47
C LEU A 8 39.76 4.21 -4.60
N ILE A 9 39.84 5.39 -4.00
CA ILE A 9 38.76 5.96 -3.18
C ILE A 9 37.51 6.20 -4.03
N LEU A 10 37.67 6.83 -5.21
CA LEU A 10 36.54 7.08 -6.12
C LEU A 10 35.91 5.78 -6.62
N SER A 11 36.72 4.78 -6.99
CA SER A 11 36.21 3.46 -7.39
C SER A 11 35.38 2.83 -6.28
N PHE A 12 35.87 2.84 -5.03
CA PHE A 12 35.13 2.30 -3.89
C PHE A 12 33.80 3.01 -3.67
N LEU A 13 33.79 4.36 -3.66
CA LEU A 13 32.58 5.15 -3.48
C LEU A 13 31.55 4.88 -4.58
N LEU A 14 31.96 4.84 -5.85
CA LEU A 14 31.07 4.60 -6.97
C LEU A 14 30.53 3.16 -7.00
N ILE A 15 31.36 2.16 -6.66
CA ILE A 15 30.90 0.76 -6.58
C ILE A 15 29.83 0.62 -5.49
N LEU A 16 30.07 1.20 -4.31
CA LEU A 16 29.11 1.14 -3.20
C LEU A 16 27.82 1.93 -3.52
N SER A 17 27.93 3.08 -4.19
CA SER A 17 26.79 3.87 -4.69
C SER A 17 25.98 3.06 -5.71
N ALA A 18 26.64 2.42 -6.69
CA ALA A 18 26.01 1.59 -7.71
C ALA A 18 25.30 0.38 -7.09
N ALA A 19 25.92 -0.29 -6.11
CA ALA A 19 25.30 -1.40 -5.39
C ALA A 19 24.05 -0.95 -4.63
N THR A 20 24.10 0.22 -3.99
CA THR A 20 22.96 0.82 -3.30
C THR A 20 21.83 1.17 -4.30
N ALA A 21 22.15 1.79 -5.43
CA ALA A 21 21.20 2.11 -6.49
C ALA A 21 20.57 0.86 -7.11
N LEU A 22 21.36 -0.21 -7.32
CA LEU A 22 20.84 -1.50 -7.79
C LEU A 22 19.84 -2.09 -6.80
N LYS A 23 20.12 -2.00 -5.49
CA LYS A 23 19.18 -2.47 -4.48
C LYS A 23 17.90 -1.63 -4.43
N LEU A 24 18.01 -0.31 -4.56
CA LEU A 24 16.85 0.59 -4.70
C LEU A 24 16.03 0.26 -5.95
N LEU A 25 16.67 0.00 -7.08
CA LEU A 25 16.00 -0.38 -8.32
C LEU A 25 15.28 -1.73 -8.19
N HIS A 26 15.87 -2.69 -7.47
CA HIS A 26 15.21 -3.95 -7.15
C HIS A 26 13.99 -3.74 -6.24
N ILE A 27 14.10 -2.92 -5.20
CA ILE A 27 12.95 -2.62 -4.31
C ILE A 27 11.85 -1.93 -5.11
N ASP A 28 12.17 -0.93 -5.92
CA ASP A 28 11.22 -0.27 -6.83
C ASP A 28 10.54 -1.29 -7.74
N TYR A 29 11.31 -2.19 -8.36
CA TYR A 29 10.76 -3.24 -9.20
C TYR A 29 9.77 -4.13 -8.43
N MET A 30 10.17 -4.64 -7.26
CA MET A 30 9.34 -5.54 -6.47
C MET A 30 8.08 -4.84 -5.95
N VAL A 31 8.22 -3.61 -5.44
CA VAL A 31 7.11 -2.84 -4.90
C VAL A 31 6.10 -2.45 -5.98
N ASN A 32 6.59 -2.07 -7.17
CA ASN A 32 5.73 -1.50 -8.21
C ASN A 32 5.25 -2.50 -9.27
N TYR A 33 5.94 -3.63 -9.42
CA TYR A 33 5.74 -4.55 -10.54
C TYR A 33 5.80 -6.05 -10.15
N SER A 34 5.97 -6.41 -8.87
CA SER A 34 5.82 -7.81 -8.45
C SER A 34 4.32 -8.17 -8.33
N PRO A 35 3.86 -9.32 -8.84
CA PRO A 35 2.54 -9.86 -8.52
C PRO A 35 2.43 -10.26 -7.04
N GLU A 36 3.55 -10.69 -6.46
CA GLU A 36 3.58 -11.18 -5.09
C GLU A 36 3.74 -10.01 -4.10
N PRO A 37 3.01 -10.04 -2.97
CA PRO A 37 3.22 -9.16 -1.84
C PRO A 37 4.70 -9.08 -1.44
N TYR A 38 5.28 -7.88 -1.45
CA TYR A 38 6.68 -7.66 -1.13
C TYR A 38 6.82 -6.69 0.05
N LYS A 39 7.64 -7.09 1.03
CA LYS A 39 8.11 -6.23 2.11
C LYS A 39 9.63 -6.18 2.06
N SER A 40 10.21 -5.00 1.92
CA SER A 40 11.68 -4.89 1.99
C SER A 40 12.20 -5.01 3.42
N PHE A 41 13.47 -5.38 3.55
CA PHE A 41 14.17 -5.42 4.84
C PHE A 41 14.27 -4.04 5.51
N CYS A 42 14.07 -2.94 4.76
CA CYS A 42 14.12 -1.57 5.27
C CYS A 42 12.73 -0.92 5.36
N ASN A 43 11.69 -1.75 5.48
CA ASN A 43 10.37 -1.39 5.96
C ASN A 43 10.31 -1.71 7.47
N ILE A 44 10.73 -0.73 8.28
CA ILE A 44 10.91 -0.88 9.74
C ILE A 44 9.67 -0.38 10.47
N ASN A 45 9.21 0.83 10.14
CA ASN A 45 8.03 1.48 10.71
C ASN A 45 7.51 2.55 9.72
N ALA A 46 6.45 3.29 10.08
CA ALA A 46 5.88 4.30 9.19
C ALA A 46 6.87 5.42 8.80
N GLU A 47 7.76 5.81 9.72
CA GLU A 47 8.74 6.87 9.50
C GLU A 47 9.95 6.39 8.67
N PHE A 48 10.36 5.13 8.80
CA PHE A 48 11.49 4.52 8.08
C PHE A 48 10.99 3.38 7.19
N ASN A 49 10.53 3.75 6.00
CA ASN A 49 9.91 2.81 5.05
C ASN A 49 10.40 3.02 3.61
N CYS A 50 11.31 2.16 3.17
CA CYS A 50 11.76 2.13 1.78
C CYS A 50 10.66 1.81 0.77
N ASP A 51 9.68 0.98 1.14
CA ASP A 51 8.62 0.52 0.24
C ASP A 51 7.68 1.67 -0.08
N LEU A 52 7.30 2.44 0.96
CA LEU A 52 6.49 3.63 0.81
C LEU A 52 7.17 4.68 -0.08
N VAL A 53 8.46 4.96 0.15
CA VAL A 53 9.22 5.90 -0.69
C VAL A 53 9.34 5.40 -2.14
N ALA A 54 9.64 4.12 -2.34
CA ALA A 54 9.79 3.52 -3.67
C ALA A 54 8.47 3.48 -4.46
N SER A 55 7.33 3.51 -3.78
CA SER A 55 6.01 3.56 -4.42
C SER A 55 5.49 4.96 -4.74
N SER A 56 6.13 5.99 -4.20
CA SER A 56 5.68 7.37 -4.38
C SER A 56 5.77 7.79 -5.85
N GLU A 57 4.96 8.76 -6.25
CA GLU A 57 5.06 9.34 -7.60
C GLU A 57 6.47 9.89 -7.90
N TYR A 58 7.18 10.32 -6.84
CA TYR A 58 8.54 10.83 -6.87
C TYR A 58 9.60 9.75 -7.06
N SER A 59 9.28 8.46 -7.03
CA SER A 59 10.25 7.39 -7.27
C SER A 59 10.56 7.18 -8.76
N SER A 60 9.78 7.81 -9.64
CA SER A 60 9.92 7.69 -11.09
C SER A 60 10.01 9.05 -11.79
N LEU A 61 10.80 9.11 -12.85
CA LEU A 61 10.91 10.26 -13.75
C LEU A 61 10.56 9.80 -15.17
N TRP A 62 9.51 10.36 -15.75
CA TRP A 62 8.98 9.99 -17.08
C TRP A 62 8.70 8.48 -17.25
N GLY A 63 8.30 7.82 -16.16
CA GLY A 63 8.00 6.38 -16.14
C GLY A 63 9.25 5.48 -16.04
N VAL A 64 10.42 6.05 -15.72
CA VAL A 64 11.66 5.31 -15.43
C VAL A 64 12.02 5.54 -13.97
N PRO A 65 12.34 4.48 -13.19
CA PRO A 65 12.70 4.64 -11.78
C PRO A 65 13.93 5.54 -11.59
N ILE A 66 13.91 6.45 -10.61
CA ILE A 66 15.05 7.33 -10.30
C ILE A 66 16.31 6.52 -9.96
N ALA A 67 16.15 5.38 -9.30
CA ALA A 67 17.25 4.47 -8.99
C ALA A 67 18.00 3.98 -10.25
N PHE A 68 17.32 3.85 -11.39
CA PHE A 68 17.95 3.52 -12.67
C PHE A 68 18.90 4.63 -13.15
N PHE A 69 18.51 5.90 -13.00
CA PHE A 69 19.36 7.05 -13.33
C PHE A 69 20.60 7.11 -12.44
N GLY A 70 20.43 6.85 -11.13
CA GLY A 70 21.55 6.75 -10.19
C GLY A 70 22.53 5.63 -10.57
N LEU A 71 22.01 4.43 -10.83
CA LEU A 71 22.81 3.26 -11.22
C LEU A 71 23.58 3.48 -12.52
N SER A 72 22.88 3.94 -13.57
CA SER A 72 23.50 4.20 -14.88
C SER A 72 24.55 5.30 -14.81
N GLY A 73 24.31 6.37 -14.04
CA GLY A 73 25.28 7.42 -13.77
C GLY A 73 26.54 6.89 -13.06
N ASP A 74 26.37 6.05 -12.03
CA ASP A 74 27.50 5.47 -11.29
C ASP A 74 28.34 4.51 -12.14
N LEU A 75 27.69 3.67 -12.95
CA LEU A 75 28.36 2.78 -13.90
C LEU A 75 29.09 3.55 -15.00
N LEU A 76 28.49 4.63 -15.52
CA LEU A 76 29.12 5.48 -16.51
C LEU A 76 30.36 6.17 -15.95
N LEU A 77 30.27 6.72 -14.73
CA LEU A 77 31.42 7.30 -14.05
C LEU A 77 32.52 6.25 -13.86
N LEU A 78 32.22 5.06 -13.35
CA LEU A 78 33.20 3.97 -13.24
C LEU A 78 33.90 3.68 -14.57
N LEU A 79 33.15 3.55 -15.66
CA LEU A 79 33.70 3.34 -17.00
C LEU A 79 34.67 4.47 -17.38
N PHE A 80 34.28 5.73 -17.19
CA PHE A 80 35.13 6.89 -17.46
C PHE A 80 36.36 6.96 -16.54
N LEU A 81 36.27 6.45 -15.32
CA LEU A 81 37.41 6.39 -14.40
C LEU A 81 38.53 5.53 -14.99
N PHE A 82 38.18 4.35 -15.53
CA PHE A 82 39.12 3.39 -16.10
C PHE A 82 39.55 3.73 -17.54
N VAL A 83 38.60 4.13 -18.39
CA VAL A 83 38.86 4.44 -19.80
C VAL A 83 39.45 5.84 -19.96
N GLY A 84 38.86 6.85 -19.32
CA GLY A 84 39.29 8.24 -19.43
C GLY A 84 40.73 8.47 -18.95
N ASN A 85 41.19 7.67 -17.99
CA ASN A 85 42.59 7.68 -17.56
C ASN A 85 43.57 7.23 -18.65
N LYS A 86 43.13 6.54 -19.70
CA LYS A 86 43.98 6.12 -20.84
C LYS A 86 44.01 7.15 -21.97
N LEU A 87 43.05 8.07 -22.02
CA LEU A 87 42.95 9.11 -23.06
C LEU A 87 43.61 10.41 -22.59
N ALA A 88 44.72 10.79 -23.22
CA ALA A 88 45.46 12.01 -22.86
C ALA A 88 44.60 13.29 -22.94
N SER A 89 43.68 13.36 -23.92
CA SER A 89 42.77 14.51 -24.11
C SER A 89 41.73 14.67 -22.99
N VAL A 90 41.39 13.60 -22.27
CA VAL A 90 40.35 13.60 -21.22
C VAL A 90 40.95 13.60 -19.83
N ARG A 91 42.13 12.98 -19.65
CA ARG A 91 42.81 12.78 -18.37
C ARG A 91 43.00 14.08 -17.57
N ALA A 92 43.23 15.21 -18.25
CA ALA A 92 43.38 16.51 -17.63
C ALA A 92 42.05 17.08 -17.11
N ALA A 93 40.94 16.81 -17.81
CA ALA A 93 39.60 17.30 -17.49
C ALA A 93 38.84 16.44 -16.46
N LEU A 94 39.29 15.19 -16.23
CA LEU A 94 38.60 14.23 -15.36
C LEU A 94 38.21 14.76 -13.97
N PRO A 95 39.09 15.41 -13.18
CA PRO A 95 38.70 15.91 -11.85
C PRO A 95 37.55 16.92 -11.91
N THR A 96 37.58 17.81 -12.90
CA THR A 96 36.56 18.82 -13.13
C THR A 96 35.23 18.20 -13.56
N LEU A 97 35.25 17.28 -14.53
CA LEU A 97 34.04 16.59 -14.99
C LEU A 97 33.37 15.82 -13.85
N TYR A 98 34.17 15.14 -13.03
CA TYR A 98 33.68 14.45 -11.84
C TYR A 98 33.08 15.40 -10.82
N PHE A 99 33.78 16.51 -10.52
CA PHE A 99 33.29 17.52 -9.57
C PHE A 99 31.93 18.09 -10.02
N LEU A 100 31.79 18.48 -11.28
CA LEU A 100 30.53 19.00 -11.83
C LEU A 100 29.41 17.95 -11.81
N THR A 101 29.74 16.69 -12.12
CA THR A 101 28.76 15.61 -12.09
C THR A 101 28.28 15.35 -10.66
N PHE A 102 29.20 15.27 -9.69
CA PHE A 102 28.86 15.09 -8.27
C PHE A 102 28.12 16.29 -7.67
N LEU A 103 28.39 17.51 -8.14
CA LEU A 103 27.60 18.69 -7.79
C LEU A 103 26.14 18.51 -8.22
N PHE A 104 25.90 18.15 -9.48
CA PHE A 104 24.54 17.91 -9.98
C PHE A 104 23.84 16.74 -9.26
N LYS A 105 24.56 15.63 -9.03
CA LYS A 105 24.04 14.51 -8.24
C LYS A 105 23.66 14.93 -6.82
N THR A 106 24.48 15.76 -6.16
CA THR A 106 24.21 16.24 -4.80
C THR A 106 22.96 17.12 -4.77
N ILE A 107 22.80 18.01 -5.74
CA ILE A 107 21.57 18.83 -5.87
C ILE A 107 20.35 17.92 -6.00
N GLY A 108 20.38 16.93 -6.88
CA GLY A 108 19.28 15.96 -7.03
C GLY A 108 18.98 15.19 -5.75
N CYS A 109 20.02 14.71 -5.04
CA CYS A 109 19.86 14.04 -3.74
C CYS A 109 19.24 14.96 -2.68
N LEU A 110 19.63 16.23 -2.61
CA LEU A 110 19.04 17.21 -1.69
C LEU A 110 17.57 17.49 -2.02
N THR A 111 17.21 17.58 -3.30
CA THR A 111 15.82 17.71 -3.73
C THR A 111 14.99 16.50 -3.31
N LEU A 112 15.48 15.28 -3.54
CA LEU A 112 14.79 14.06 -3.14
C LEU A 112 14.69 13.92 -1.61
N ALA A 113 15.72 14.34 -0.88
CA ALA A 113 15.66 14.41 0.58
C ALA A 113 14.55 15.36 1.02
N ALA A 114 14.48 16.58 0.48
CA ALA A 114 13.42 17.54 0.79
C ALA A 114 12.03 16.97 0.50
N ILE A 115 11.85 16.29 -0.64
CA ILE A 115 10.59 15.61 -0.97
C ILE A 115 10.24 14.55 0.09
N SER A 116 11.21 13.72 0.49
CA SER A 116 11.03 12.68 1.51
C SER A 116 10.54 13.28 2.84
N PHE A 117 11.15 14.38 3.30
CA PHE A 117 10.82 15.02 4.57
C PHE A 117 9.48 15.80 4.53
N PHE A 118 9.22 16.54 3.45
CA PHE A 118 8.11 17.51 3.41
C PHE A 118 6.84 17.01 2.74
N PHE A 119 6.93 16.02 1.84
CA PHE A 119 5.80 15.53 1.04
C PHE A 119 5.43 14.08 1.35
N ILE A 120 6.42 13.21 1.54
CA ILE A 120 6.17 11.78 1.82
C ILE A 120 6.03 11.52 3.32
N SER A 121 6.73 12.30 4.16
CA SER A 121 6.82 12.10 5.62
C SER A 121 7.30 10.70 6.02
N SER A 122 8.10 10.06 5.16
CA SER A 122 8.76 8.77 5.40
C SER A 122 10.14 8.75 4.75
N HIS A 123 11.06 7.99 5.33
CA HIS A 123 12.50 8.04 5.04
C HIS A 123 13.03 6.68 4.63
N CYS A 124 13.67 6.62 3.47
CA CYS A 124 14.31 5.42 2.96
C CYS A 124 15.78 5.35 3.41
N VAL A 125 16.13 4.35 4.21
CA VAL A 125 17.51 4.15 4.72
C VAL A 125 18.52 3.98 3.58
N LEU A 126 18.13 3.30 2.49
CA LEU A 126 18.99 3.13 1.32
C LEU A 126 19.15 4.42 0.51
N CYS A 127 18.11 5.26 0.43
CA CYS A 127 18.25 6.60 -0.16
C CYS A 127 19.20 7.46 0.68
N MET A 128 19.07 7.44 2.01
CA MET A 128 19.99 8.16 2.91
C MET A 128 21.44 7.71 2.74
N LEU A 129 21.67 6.40 2.61
CA LEU A 129 23.00 5.87 2.29
C LEU A 129 23.51 6.40 0.93
N TYR A 130 22.67 6.37 -0.11
CA TYR A 130 23.03 6.89 -1.44
C TYR A 130 23.36 8.39 -1.40
N TRP A 131 22.58 9.18 -0.66
CA TRP A 131 22.79 10.62 -0.46
C TRP A 131 24.11 10.88 0.27
N LEU A 132 24.38 10.13 1.34
CA LEU A 132 25.63 10.24 2.11
C LEU A 132 26.85 9.92 1.23
N LEU A 133 26.81 8.83 0.46
CA LEU A 133 27.91 8.46 -0.44
C LEU A 133 28.15 9.53 -1.51
N THR A 134 27.08 10.10 -2.06
CA THR A 134 27.16 11.19 -3.03
C THR A 134 27.77 12.45 -2.41
N LEU A 135 27.33 12.84 -1.21
CA LEU A 135 27.85 14.01 -0.49
C LEU A 135 29.34 13.84 -0.14
N VAL A 136 29.74 12.66 0.35
CA VAL A 136 31.14 12.33 0.64
C VAL A 136 31.99 12.43 -0.63
N GLY A 137 31.51 11.90 -1.75
CA GLY A 137 32.18 12.01 -3.04
C GLY A 137 32.33 13.47 -3.52
N PHE A 138 31.27 14.29 -3.36
CA PHE A 138 31.31 15.70 -3.71
C PHE A 138 32.34 16.48 -2.88
N ILE A 139 32.35 16.30 -1.55
CA ILE A 139 33.33 16.94 -0.64
C ILE A 139 34.75 16.48 -0.99
N PHE A 140 34.93 15.19 -1.27
CA PHE A 140 36.24 14.64 -1.66
C PHE A 140 36.75 15.25 -2.97
N LEU A 141 35.91 15.33 -3.99
CA LEU A 141 36.24 15.95 -5.29
C LEU A 141 36.46 17.46 -5.17
N GLY A 142 35.74 18.15 -4.29
CA GLY A 142 35.98 19.57 -4.00
C GLY A 142 37.39 19.83 -3.46
N ARG A 143 37.91 18.94 -2.60
CA ARG A 143 39.30 19.01 -2.10
C ARG A 143 40.34 18.72 -3.18
N ILE A 144 40.01 17.91 -4.18
CA ILE A 144 40.91 17.66 -5.32
C ILE A 144 40.88 18.87 -6.25
N GLN A 145 39.70 19.41 -6.55
CA GLN A 145 39.51 20.55 -7.45
C GLN A 145 40.15 21.83 -6.89
N SER A 146 40.13 22.03 -5.56
CA SER A 146 40.80 23.18 -4.94
C SER A 146 42.32 23.18 -5.15
N ARG A 147 42.95 22.01 -5.33
CA ARG A 147 44.38 21.91 -5.67
C ARG A 147 44.68 22.32 -7.12
N THR A 148 43.72 22.17 -8.02
CA THR A 148 43.88 22.44 -9.45
C THR A 148 43.45 23.85 -9.87
N GLY A 149 42.90 24.64 -8.94
CA GLY A 149 42.33 25.96 -9.20
C GLY A 149 40.88 25.90 -9.69
N PHE A 150 40.08 26.90 -9.30
CA PHE A 150 38.66 27.02 -9.66
C PHE A 150 38.46 28.20 -10.62
N GLU A 151 38.91 28.08 -11.85
CA GLU A 151 38.67 29.08 -12.90
C GLU A 151 37.55 28.61 -13.84
N VAL A 152 36.36 29.19 -13.72
CA VAL A 152 35.15 28.76 -14.46
C VAL A 152 35.37 28.72 -15.99
N THR A 153 36.06 29.71 -16.55
CA THR A 153 36.39 29.78 -17.98
C THR A 153 37.27 28.63 -18.44
N ARG A 154 38.27 28.27 -17.62
CA ARG A 154 39.13 27.10 -17.84
C ARG A 154 38.34 25.81 -17.69
N LEU A 155 37.51 25.68 -16.65
CA LEU A 155 36.66 24.49 -16.43
C LEU A 155 35.76 24.23 -17.65
N PHE A 156 35.11 25.28 -18.16
CA PHE A 156 34.26 25.19 -19.34
C PHE A 156 35.05 24.77 -20.59
N LYS A 157 36.15 25.49 -20.91
CA LYS A 157 36.99 25.20 -22.09
C LYS A 157 37.52 23.76 -22.08
N THR A 158 38.09 23.33 -20.95
CA THR A 158 38.67 21.97 -20.83
C THR A 158 37.60 20.87 -20.93
N SER A 159 36.39 21.13 -20.43
CA SER A 159 35.27 20.19 -20.53
C SER A 159 34.74 20.08 -21.97
N VAL A 160 34.62 21.21 -22.68
CA VAL A 160 34.18 21.25 -24.08
C VAL A 160 35.20 20.54 -24.98
N GLU A 161 36.50 20.78 -24.80
CA GLU A 161 37.56 20.11 -25.56
C GLU A 161 37.58 18.59 -25.30
N ALA A 162 37.38 18.17 -24.05
CA ALA A 162 37.29 16.75 -23.70
C ALA A 162 36.07 16.07 -24.36
N LEU A 163 34.89 16.70 -24.32
CA LEU A 163 33.67 16.20 -24.97
C LEU A 163 33.83 16.15 -26.49
N TRP A 164 34.42 17.19 -27.11
CA TRP A 164 34.64 17.22 -28.55
C TRP A 164 35.62 16.14 -29.02
N SER A 165 36.70 15.93 -28.27
CA SER A 165 37.68 14.87 -28.58
C SER A 165 37.12 13.45 -28.41
N THR A 166 36.06 13.30 -27.61
CA THR A 166 35.38 12.02 -27.35
C THR A 166 33.95 11.97 -27.89
N LYS A 167 33.61 12.82 -28.88
CA LYS A 167 32.23 13.00 -29.37
C LYS A 167 31.52 11.72 -29.81
N TRP A 168 32.23 10.78 -30.42
CA TRP A 168 31.64 9.50 -30.84
C TRP A 168 31.38 8.57 -29.66
N PHE A 169 32.28 8.55 -28.68
CA PHE A 169 32.11 7.75 -27.47
C PHE A 169 30.97 8.32 -26.59
N THR A 170 30.92 9.63 -26.42
CA THR A 170 29.86 10.32 -25.68
C THR A 170 28.50 10.17 -26.37
N LEU A 171 28.44 10.27 -27.70
CA LEU A 171 27.22 9.98 -28.47
C LEU A 171 26.76 8.53 -28.29
N LEU A 172 27.68 7.56 -28.35
CA LEU A 172 27.36 6.15 -28.11
C LEU A 172 26.79 5.93 -26.69
N CYS A 173 27.44 6.49 -25.66
CA CYS A 173 26.94 6.42 -24.28
C CYS A 173 25.54 7.04 -24.15
N LEU A 174 25.29 8.18 -24.81
CA LEU A 174 23.98 8.82 -24.80
C LEU A 174 22.92 7.96 -25.50
N ILE A 175 23.24 7.37 -26.65
CA ILE A 175 22.33 6.46 -27.38
C ILE A 175 22.00 5.24 -26.53
N ILE A 176 23.00 4.62 -25.89
CA ILE A 176 22.80 3.46 -25.00
C ILE A 176 21.92 3.86 -23.82
N PHE A 177 22.18 5.01 -23.19
CA PHE A 177 21.41 5.51 -22.07
C PHE A 177 19.95 5.75 -22.46
N VAL A 178 19.68 6.50 -23.53
CA VAL A 178 18.32 6.79 -24.01
C VAL A 178 17.60 5.50 -24.41
N SER A 179 18.27 4.60 -25.15
CA SER A 179 17.69 3.33 -25.58
C SER A 179 17.36 2.43 -24.37
N SER A 180 18.24 2.39 -23.38
CA SER A 180 18.02 1.62 -22.14
C SER A 180 16.89 2.21 -21.29
N SER A 181 16.79 3.54 -21.20
CA SER A 181 15.67 4.21 -20.53
C SER A 181 14.33 3.91 -21.22
N LEU A 182 14.28 4.01 -22.55
CA LEU A 182 13.08 3.70 -23.34
C LEU A 182 12.69 2.22 -23.23
N TYR A 183 13.67 1.31 -23.30
CA TYR A 183 13.46 -0.11 -23.10
C TYR A 183 12.94 -0.41 -21.69
N THR A 184 13.57 0.16 -20.66
CA THR A 184 13.14 0.00 -19.26
C THR A 184 11.70 0.48 -19.09
N ARG A 185 11.36 1.67 -19.59
CA ARG A 185 9.98 2.17 -19.58
C ARG A 185 9.02 1.22 -20.29
N HIS A 186 9.37 0.74 -21.48
CA HIS A 186 8.52 -0.17 -22.25
C HIS A 186 8.34 -1.52 -21.55
N PHE A 187 9.42 -2.09 -21.01
CA PHE A 187 9.41 -3.33 -20.26
C PHE A 187 8.54 -3.23 -19.01
N LEU A 188 8.74 -2.18 -18.21
CA LEU A 188 7.95 -1.91 -17.00
C LEU A 188 6.48 -1.64 -17.34
N TYR A 189 6.19 -0.90 -18.42
CA TYR A 189 4.83 -0.68 -18.92
C TYR A 189 4.15 -2.00 -19.31
N LYS A 190 4.84 -2.86 -20.09
CA LYS A 190 4.30 -4.15 -20.53
C LYS A 190 4.10 -5.13 -19.37
N CYS A 191 4.99 -5.10 -18.37
CA CYS A 191 4.85 -5.88 -17.15
C CYS A 191 3.61 -5.43 -16.35
N GLY A 192 3.42 -4.12 -16.20
CA GLY A 192 2.24 -3.53 -15.56
C GLY A 192 0.92 -3.91 -16.25
N CYS A 193 0.89 -3.99 -17.60
CA CYS A 193 -0.29 -4.46 -18.32
C CYS A 193 -0.57 -5.95 -18.12
N LYS A 194 0.46 -6.81 -18.03
CA LYS A 194 0.28 -8.25 -17.76
C LYS A 194 -0.32 -8.53 -16.38
N LEU A 195 -0.01 -7.69 -15.38
CA LEU A 195 -0.59 -7.79 -14.03
C LEU A 195 -2.01 -7.23 -13.94
N ARG A 196 -2.44 -6.48 -14.96
CA ARG A 196 -3.71 -5.75 -15.01
C ARG A 196 -4.67 -6.37 -16.04
N ASP A 197 -4.47 -7.65 -16.39
CA ASP A 197 -5.34 -8.37 -17.33
C ASP A 197 -6.77 -8.43 -16.76
N PRO A 198 -7.74 -7.72 -17.38
CA PRO A 198 -9.13 -7.72 -16.92
C PRO A 198 -9.79 -9.09 -17.09
N GLN A 199 -9.28 -9.95 -17.99
CA GLN A 199 -9.92 -11.23 -18.32
C GLN A 199 -9.80 -12.27 -17.21
N SER A 200 -8.82 -12.14 -16.29
CA SER A 200 -8.71 -13.04 -15.12
C SER A 200 -9.57 -12.61 -13.93
N LEU A 201 -10.19 -11.43 -13.97
CA LEU A 201 -11.06 -10.89 -12.92
C LEU A 201 -12.51 -10.81 -13.42
N GLN A 202 -13.04 -11.95 -13.88
CA GLN A 202 -14.49 -12.10 -14.01
C GLN A 202 -15.08 -12.24 -12.61
N CYS A 203 -15.40 -11.11 -12.01
CA CYS A 203 -16.22 -10.99 -10.82
C CYS A 203 -17.63 -11.54 -11.12
N HIS A 204 -17.88 -12.82 -10.79
CA HIS A 204 -19.20 -13.43 -10.96
C HIS A 204 -20.23 -12.80 -10.02
N ASN A 205 -21.42 -12.51 -10.53
CA ASN A 205 -22.62 -11.99 -9.83
C ASN A 205 -22.59 -12.14 -8.30
N TYR A 206 -22.36 -11.03 -7.59
CA TYR A 206 -22.35 -10.99 -6.12
C TYR A 206 -23.62 -10.31 -5.59
N GLU A 207 -24.14 -10.82 -4.47
CA GLU A 207 -25.32 -10.26 -3.81
C GLU A 207 -25.00 -8.91 -3.15
N LEU A 208 -25.70 -7.85 -3.57
CA LEU A 208 -25.68 -6.57 -2.89
C LEU A 208 -26.65 -6.63 -1.71
N THR A 209 -26.16 -6.87 -0.48
CA THR A 209 -26.97 -6.61 0.71
C THR A 209 -26.96 -5.12 0.97
N THR A 210 -28.11 -4.47 0.77
CA THR A 210 -28.45 -3.06 1.05
C THR A 210 -27.29 -2.20 1.55
N ASN A 211 -26.76 -1.37 0.64
CA ASN A 211 -25.79 -0.28 0.83
C ASN A 211 -24.30 -0.62 1.08
N THR A 212 -23.89 -1.89 1.22
CA THR A 212 -22.45 -2.23 1.31
C THR A 212 -22.06 -3.29 0.28
N PRO A 213 -21.19 -2.98 -0.69
CA PRO A 213 -20.73 -3.92 -1.69
C PRO A 213 -19.66 -4.86 -1.12
N PHE A 214 -19.80 -6.15 -1.42
CA PHE A 214 -18.82 -7.17 -1.03
C PHE A 214 -18.46 -8.12 -2.18
N LEU A 215 -17.28 -8.75 -2.08
CA LEU A 215 -16.86 -9.89 -2.89
C LEU A 215 -16.86 -11.17 -2.03
N GLY A 216 -17.14 -12.32 -2.64
CA GLY A 216 -17.19 -13.61 -1.95
C GLY A 216 -18.60 -14.00 -1.52
N THR A 217 -18.74 -14.74 -0.42
CA THR A 217 -20.03 -15.29 0.04
C THR A 217 -20.63 -14.53 1.21
N ALA A 218 -21.96 -14.40 1.26
CA ALA A 218 -22.67 -13.84 2.41
C ALA A 218 -22.52 -14.71 3.68
N ALA A 219 -22.26 -16.01 3.53
CA ALA A 219 -22.06 -16.96 4.63
C ALA A 219 -20.58 -17.13 5.02
N ALA A 220 -19.76 -16.08 4.85
CA ALA A 220 -18.31 -16.17 5.03
C ALA A 220 -17.94 -16.41 6.50
N LYS A 221 -16.87 -17.18 6.71
CA LYS A 221 -16.26 -17.40 8.03
C LYS A 221 -15.34 -16.26 8.44
N LEU A 222 -14.82 -15.53 7.46
CA LEU A 222 -13.88 -14.44 7.64
C LEU A 222 -14.36 -13.23 6.85
N GLU A 223 -14.55 -12.11 7.54
CA GLU A 223 -14.83 -10.82 6.92
C GLU A 223 -13.57 -9.97 6.90
N ILE A 224 -13.29 -9.39 5.73
CA ILE A 224 -12.16 -8.51 5.51
C ILE A 224 -12.73 -7.17 5.11
N PHE A 225 -12.61 -6.16 5.96
CA PHE A 225 -12.99 -4.80 5.61
C PHE A 225 -11.81 -4.09 4.94
N THR A 226 -12.07 -3.39 3.84
CA THR A 226 -11.05 -2.70 3.03
C THR A 226 -11.36 -1.23 2.90
N TYR A 227 -10.59 -0.41 3.60
CA TYR A 227 -10.70 1.05 3.55
C TYR A 227 -9.82 1.56 2.41
N THR A 228 -10.46 2.11 1.37
CA THR A 228 -9.80 2.38 0.10
C THR A 228 -10.19 3.72 -0.52
N ASP A 229 -9.30 4.20 -1.38
CA ASP A 229 -9.39 5.43 -2.15
C ASP A 229 -9.10 5.12 -3.63
N PHE A 230 -9.93 5.64 -4.54
CA PHE A 230 -9.81 5.39 -5.97
C PHE A 230 -8.62 6.07 -6.66
N GLU A 231 -8.07 7.15 -6.14
CA GLU A 231 -6.83 7.76 -6.61
C GLU A 231 -5.59 7.12 -6.00
N CYS A 232 -5.72 6.40 -4.87
CA CYS A 232 -4.61 5.73 -4.23
C CYS A 232 -4.04 4.57 -5.09
N PRO A 233 -2.78 4.64 -5.55
CA PRO A 233 -2.19 3.59 -6.38
C PRO A 233 -2.10 2.24 -5.67
N TRP A 234 -1.90 2.25 -4.36
CA TRP A 234 -1.85 1.05 -3.54
C TRP A 234 -3.21 0.36 -3.39
N CYS A 235 -4.30 1.12 -3.36
CA CYS A 235 -5.64 0.56 -3.33
C CYS A 235 -5.95 -0.22 -4.62
N SER A 236 -5.56 0.32 -5.77
CA SER A 236 -5.68 -0.38 -7.07
C SER A 236 -4.93 -1.72 -7.06
N ARG A 237 -3.69 -1.74 -6.53
CA ARG A 237 -2.87 -2.97 -6.43
C ARG A 237 -3.45 -3.97 -5.43
N ALA A 238 -3.82 -3.48 -4.26
CA ALA A 238 -4.43 -4.30 -3.21
C ALA A 238 -5.72 -4.95 -3.70
N HIS A 239 -6.55 -4.23 -4.44
CA HIS A 239 -7.76 -4.77 -5.03
C HIS A 239 -7.47 -5.98 -5.92
N LEU A 240 -6.48 -5.88 -6.82
CA LEU A 240 -6.10 -7.00 -7.69
C LEU A 240 -5.62 -8.22 -6.88
N ALA A 241 -4.72 -8.00 -5.92
CA ALA A 241 -4.17 -9.07 -5.10
C ALA A 241 -5.26 -9.76 -4.25
N ILE A 242 -6.14 -8.98 -3.64
CA ILE A 242 -7.14 -9.50 -2.71
C ILE A 242 -8.31 -10.11 -3.45
N ALA A 243 -8.73 -9.56 -4.58
CA ALA A 243 -9.76 -10.20 -5.39
C ALA A 243 -9.32 -11.60 -5.84
N ALA A 244 -8.04 -11.79 -6.18
CA ALA A 244 -7.49 -13.12 -6.47
C ALA A 244 -7.55 -14.07 -5.25
N LEU A 245 -7.22 -13.56 -4.06
CA LEU A 245 -7.33 -14.32 -2.82
C LEU A 245 -8.79 -14.67 -2.50
N VAL A 246 -9.70 -13.70 -2.56
CA VAL A 246 -11.12 -13.91 -2.27
C VAL A 246 -11.73 -14.94 -3.22
N ASN A 247 -11.39 -14.89 -4.51
CA ASN A 247 -11.82 -15.93 -5.47
C ASN A 247 -11.30 -17.32 -5.09
N LYS A 248 -10.04 -17.42 -4.64
CA LYS A 248 -9.48 -18.70 -4.16
C LYS A 248 -10.18 -19.23 -2.89
N TYR A 249 -10.67 -18.34 -2.03
CA TYR A 249 -11.33 -18.68 -0.75
C TYR A 249 -12.82 -18.32 -0.73
N GLU A 250 -13.49 -18.29 -1.89
CA GLU A 250 -14.83 -17.70 -2.10
C GLU A 250 -15.92 -18.26 -1.16
N LYS A 251 -15.76 -19.50 -0.67
CA LYS A 251 -16.71 -20.17 0.23
C LYS A 251 -16.47 -19.86 1.71
N GLN A 252 -15.43 -19.10 2.03
CA GLN A 252 -14.95 -18.88 3.39
C GLN A 252 -14.70 -17.42 3.72
N VAL A 253 -14.52 -16.57 2.71
CA VAL A 253 -14.12 -15.17 2.86
C VAL A 253 -15.14 -14.25 2.21
N ARG A 254 -15.41 -13.12 2.88
CA ARG A 254 -16.13 -11.98 2.33
C ARG A 254 -15.26 -10.74 2.44
N LEU A 255 -15.01 -10.09 1.31
CA LEU A 255 -14.33 -8.80 1.27
C LEU A 255 -15.36 -7.69 1.22
N ILE A 256 -15.36 -6.83 2.22
CA ILE A 256 -16.27 -5.68 2.32
C ILE A 256 -15.46 -4.43 1.99
N ARG A 257 -15.88 -3.67 0.98
CA ARG A 257 -15.24 -2.39 0.66
C ARG A 257 -15.85 -1.27 1.50
N ARG A 258 -15.00 -0.45 2.10
CA ARG A 258 -15.31 0.79 2.81
C ARG A 258 -14.64 1.97 2.10
N ASP A 259 -15.38 3.04 1.91
CA ASP A 259 -14.83 4.26 1.30
C ASP A 259 -14.01 5.04 2.33
N PHE A 260 -12.74 5.28 2.02
CA PHE A 260 -11.88 6.19 2.79
C PHE A 260 -11.10 7.11 1.84
N PRO A 261 -11.80 7.92 1.03
CA PRO A 261 -11.15 8.86 0.11
C PRO A 261 -10.27 9.82 0.90
N LEU A 262 -9.02 9.96 0.49
CA LEU A 262 -8.05 10.85 1.09
C LEU A 262 -8.15 12.24 0.45
N ASP A 263 -9.37 12.79 0.46
CA ASP A 263 -9.75 14.07 -0.12
C ASP A 263 -10.43 14.96 0.91
N VAL A 264 -9.91 16.17 1.08
CA VAL A 264 -10.40 17.19 2.04
C VAL A 264 -11.86 17.60 1.80
N GLN A 265 -12.43 17.34 0.62
CA GLN A 265 -13.82 17.69 0.33
C GLN A 265 -14.82 16.90 1.17
N CYS A 266 -14.51 15.65 1.53
CA CYS A 266 -15.40 14.79 2.31
C CYS A 266 -14.72 14.10 3.50
N ASN A 267 -13.39 14.10 3.58
CA ASN A 267 -12.65 13.50 4.68
C ASN A 267 -12.08 14.57 5.62
N PRO A 268 -12.65 14.73 6.83
CA PRO A 268 -12.24 15.77 7.77
C PRO A 268 -10.89 15.48 8.46
N SER A 269 -10.32 14.27 8.29
CA SER A 269 -9.01 13.92 8.86
C SER A 269 -7.83 14.56 8.14
N LEU A 270 -8.06 15.17 6.99
CA LEU A 270 -7.02 15.77 6.17
C LEU A 270 -6.98 17.29 6.31
N SER A 271 -5.78 17.83 6.35
CA SER A 271 -5.54 19.28 6.49
C SER A 271 -5.12 19.96 5.19
N ARG A 272 -4.83 19.20 4.13
CA ARG A 272 -4.32 19.70 2.85
C ARG A 272 -4.94 18.91 1.69
N PRO A 273 -5.20 19.56 0.54
CA PRO A 273 -5.67 18.88 -0.66
C PRO A 273 -4.75 17.71 -1.02
N PHE A 274 -5.35 16.54 -1.17
CA PHE A 274 -4.75 15.30 -1.58
C PHE A 274 -5.84 14.51 -2.31
N HIS A 275 -5.49 13.69 -3.31
CA HIS A 275 -6.44 12.89 -4.11
C HIS A 275 -7.77 13.63 -4.41
N VAL A 276 -7.71 14.75 -5.12
CA VAL A 276 -8.79 15.77 -5.18
C VAL A 276 -10.07 15.34 -5.92
N LEU A 277 -10.10 14.13 -6.47
CA LEU A 277 -11.23 13.50 -7.15
C LEU A 277 -11.73 12.25 -6.41
N ALA A 278 -11.10 11.84 -5.31
CA ALA A 278 -11.41 10.60 -4.62
C ALA A 278 -12.82 10.60 -4.02
N CYS A 279 -13.30 11.73 -3.47
CA CYS A 279 -14.67 11.84 -3.00
C CYS A 279 -15.67 11.62 -4.14
N GLN A 280 -15.45 12.28 -5.29
CA GLN A 280 -16.32 12.12 -6.46
C GLN A 280 -16.30 10.68 -6.97
N ALA A 281 -15.13 10.06 -7.10
CA ALA A 281 -14.99 8.68 -7.52
C ALA A 281 -15.79 7.72 -6.60
N ALA A 282 -15.73 7.93 -5.28
CA ALA A 282 -16.52 7.15 -4.31
C ALA A 282 -18.04 7.33 -4.51
N TYR A 283 -18.51 8.57 -4.73
CA TYR A 283 -19.93 8.84 -5.00
C TYR A 283 -20.40 8.16 -6.28
N PHE A 284 -19.65 8.30 -7.37
CA PHE A 284 -19.99 7.67 -8.65
C PHE A 284 -20.03 6.14 -8.54
N ALA A 285 -19.07 5.52 -7.85
CA ALA A 285 -19.07 4.08 -7.64
C ALA A 285 -20.33 3.60 -6.89
N ARG A 286 -20.70 4.28 -5.80
CA ARG A 286 -21.95 3.96 -5.06
C ARG A 286 -23.20 4.14 -5.92
N CYS A 287 -23.24 5.20 -6.72
CA CYS A 287 -24.37 5.45 -7.63
C CYS A 287 -24.49 4.40 -8.73
N ALA A 288 -23.37 3.95 -9.30
CA ALA A 288 -23.38 2.79 -10.19
C ALA A 288 -23.88 1.52 -9.48
N GLY A 289 -23.60 1.39 -8.18
CA GLY A 289 -24.14 0.34 -7.33
C GLY A 289 -25.66 0.38 -7.16
N LYS A 290 -26.30 1.55 -7.13
CA LYS A 290 -27.77 1.68 -7.14
C LYS A 290 -28.40 1.11 -8.42
N GLN A 291 -27.65 1.13 -9.51
CA GLN A 291 -28.02 0.53 -10.80
C GLN A 291 -27.44 -0.89 -10.98
N GLY A 292 -26.91 -1.51 -9.92
CA GLY A 292 -26.42 -2.89 -9.93
C GLY A 292 -25.05 -3.12 -10.55
N LYS A 293 -24.29 -2.07 -10.91
CA LYS A 293 -22.96 -2.18 -11.56
C LYS A 293 -21.82 -1.60 -10.73
N TYR A 294 -21.87 -1.80 -9.41
CA TYR A 294 -20.85 -1.26 -8.51
C TYR A 294 -19.45 -1.77 -8.88
N TRP A 295 -19.28 -3.09 -9.01
CA TRP A 295 -17.97 -3.72 -9.16
C TRP A 295 -17.35 -3.46 -10.53
N GLU A 296 -18.17 -3.41 -11.57
CA GLU A 296 -17.78 -3.02 -12.91
C GLU A 296 -17.29 -1.57 -12.93
N TYR A 297 -18.07 -0.65 -12.36
CA TYR A 297 -17.68 0.77 -12.30
C TYR A 297 -16.42 0.97 -11.43
N HIS A 298 -16.35 0.28 -10.29
CA HIS A 298 -15.19 0.25 -9.41
C HIS A 298 -13.92 -0.21 -10.15
N ASN A 299 -14.01 -1.26 -10.96
CA ASN A 299 -12.87 -1.77 -11.71
C ASN A 299 -12.44 -0.77 -12.80
N GLU A 300 -13.39 -0.16 -13.50
CA GLU A 300 -13.11 0.88 -14.50
C GLU A 300 -12.44 2.12 -13.88
N LEU A 301 -12.84 2.53 -12.67
CA LEU A 301 -12.18 3.61 -11.93
C LEU A 301 -10.70 3.29 -11.68
N TYR A 302 -10.36 2.06 -11.24
CA TYR A 302 -8.97 1.68 -11.05
C TYR A 302 -8.19 1.50 -12.35
N GLN A 303 -8.84 1.08 -13.43
CA GLN A 303 -8.23 1.04 -14.77
C GLN A 303 -7.87 2.45 -15.24
N ALA A 304 -8.79 3.40 -15.07
CA ALA A 304 -8.64 4.80 -15.43
C ALA A 304 -7.94 5.67 -14.36
N GLN A 305 -7.41 5.08 -13.28
CA GLN A 305 -6.92 5.80 -12.08
C GLN A 305 -5.98 6.99 -12.39
N ARG A 306 -5.10 6.88 -13.39
CA ARG A 306 -4.16 7.96 -13.76
C ARG A 306 -4.78 9.09 -14.58
N ALA A 307 -5.98 8.88 -15.08
CA ALA A 307 -6.72 9.78 -15.95
C ALA A 307 -8.10 10.10 -15.36
N LEU A 308 -8.27 9.96 -14.03
CA LEU A 308 -9.52 10.36 -13.39
C LEU A 308 -9.75 11.85 -13.62
N SER A 309 -10.98 12.15 -14.02
CA SER A 309 -11.49 13.49 -14.27
C SER A 309 -13.02 13.42 -14.25
N PRO A 310 -13.72 14.56 -14.16
CA PRO A 310 -15.18 14.60 -14.29
C PRO A 310 -15.70 13.91 -15.56
N GLU A 311 -15.00 14.08 -16.68
CA GLU A 311 -15.34 13.45 -17.96
C GLU A 311 -15.13 11.94 -17.90
N THR A 312 -14.05 11.47 -17.28
CA THR A 312 -13.76 10.05 -17.12
C THR A 312 -14.89 9.33 -16.37
N PHE A 313 -15.45 9.93 -15.31
CA PHE A 313 -16.57 9.33 -14.58
C PHE A 313 -17.80 9.11 -15.49
N LEU A 314 -18.20 10.14 -16.23
CA LEU A 314 -19.34 10.03 -17.16
C LEU A 314 -19.06 9.06 -18.32
N ASN A 315 -17.81 8.98 -18.78
CA ASN A 315 -17.42 8.04 -19.84
C ASN A 315 -17.49 6.58 -19.36
N ILE A 316 -17.09 6.30 -18.12
CA ILE A 316 -17.24 4.97 -17.51
C ILE A 316 -18.74 4.62 -17.38
N ALA A 317 -19.57 5.56 -16.93
CA ALA A 317 -21.01 5.35 -16.86
C ALA A 317 -21.63 4.99 -18.23
N LYS A 318 -21.22 5.69 -19.29
CA LYS A 318 -21.62 5.39 -20.68
C LYS A 318 -21.13 4.02 -21.13
N LEU A 319 -19.86 3.70 -20.88
CA LEU A 319 -19.26 2.41 -21.23
C LEU A 319 -20.05 1.24 -20.62
N LEU A 320 -20.50 1.42 -19.38
CA LEU A 320 -21.27 0.43 -18.64
C LEU A 320 -22.78 0.52 -18.91
N ASN A 321 -23.26 1.32 -19.86
CA ASN A 321 -24.68 1.52 -20.16
C ASN A 321 -25.51 1.83 -18.90
N LEU A 322 -25.03 2.76 -18.07
CA LEU A 322 -25.76 3.28 -16.92
C LEU A 322 -26.64 4.47 -17.31
N ASP A 323 -27.74 4.67 -16.59
CA ASP A 323 -28.57 5.86 -16.71
C ASP A 323 -27.81 7.08 -16.17
N LEU A 324 -27.46 7.99 -17.07
CA LEU A 324 -26.67 9.17 -16.76
C LEU A 324 -27.45 10.19 -15.93
N GLU A 325 -28.76 10.33 -16.16
CA GLU A 325 -29.59 11.26 -15.40
C GLU A 325 -29.74 10.79 -13.96
N GLU A 326 -29.94 9.48 -13.77
CA GLU A 326 -29.97 8.87 -12.44
C GLU A 326 -28.62 8.98 -11.73
N ILE A 327 -27.49 8.75 -12.42
CA ILE A 327 -26.16 8.94 -11.84
C ILE A 327 -25.95 10.39 -11.42
N GLU A 328 -26.21 11.35 -12.31
CA GLU A 328 -25.99 12.78 -12.03
C GLU A 328 -26.87 13.25 -10.86
N SER A 329 -28.09 12.75 -10.75
CA SER A 329 -28.98 13.02 -9.61
C SER A 329 -28.43 12.37 -8.32
N CYS A 330 -28.02 11.11 -8.40
CA CYS A 330 -27.53 10.32 -7.29
C CYS A 330 -26.25 10.89 -6.66
N VAL A 331 -25.27 11.31 -7.47
CA VAL A 331 -23.99 11.83 -6.96
C VAL A 331 -24.14 13.16 -6.22
N ARG A 332 -25.25 13.86 -6.41
CA ARG A 332 -25.60 15.09 -5.69
C ARG A 332 -26.49 14.83 -4.47
N SER A 333 -26.90 13.58 -4.24
CA SER A 333 -27.87 13.25 -3.20
C SER A 333 -27.22 13.26 -1.80
N PRO A 334 -27.89 13.84 -0.79
CA PRO A 334 -27.41 13.79 0.60
C PRO A 334 -27.22 12.37 1.13
N GLU A 335 -28.00 11.42 0.62
CA GLU A 335 -27.93 10.00 0.99
C GLU A 335 -26.56 9.40 0.66
N ILE A 336 -26.04 9.63 -0.55
CA ILE A 336 -24.74 9.09 -0.96
C ILE A 336 -23.60 9.77 -0.20
N HIS A 337 -23.69 11.09 0.00
CA HIS A 337 -22.71 11.82 0.80
C HIS A 337 -22.67 11.31 2.24
N ALA A 338 -23.82 11.08 2.85
CA ALA A 338 -23.93 10.53 4.20
C ALA A 338 -23.35 9.10 4.28
N ALA A 339 -23.57 8.27 3.27
CA ALA A 339 -23.05 6.90 3.23
C ALA A 339 -21.51 6.87 3.17
N VAL A 340 -20.89 7.71 2.33
CA VAL A 340 -19.42 7.85 2.29
C VAL A 340 -18.90 8.45 3.59
N SER A 341 -19.56 9.48 4.12
CA SER A 341 -19.17 10.10 5.40
C SER A 341 -19.24 9.12 6.56
N ALA A 342 -20.18 8.16 6.55
CA ALA A 342 -20.31 7.14 7.57
C ALA A 342 -19.13 6.15 7.53
N ASP A 343 -18.73 5.70 6.34
CA ASP A 343 -17.53 4.85 6.18
C ASP A 343 -16.26 5.58 6.61
N ILE A 344 -16.15 6.88 6.30
CA ILE A 344 -15.03 7.72 6.74
C ILE A 344 -14.99 7.83 8.26
N GLN A 345 -16.13 8.12 8.90
CA GLN A 345 -16.19 8.23 10.35
C GLN A 345 -15.86 6.89 11.03
N GLU A 346 -16.38 5.78 10.50
CA GLU A 346 -16.02 4.43 10.95
C GLU A 346 -14.49 4.24 10.92
N ALA A 347 -13.84 4.61 9.80
CA ALA A 347 -12.40 4.50 9.67
C ALA A 347 -11.63 5.36 10.69
N ILE A 348 -12.10 6.59 10.94
CA ILE A 348 -11.53 7.51 11.94
C ILE A 348 -11.64 6.93 13.35
N ASP A 349 -12.80 6.38 13.69
CA ASP A 349 -13.06 5.76 15.00
C ASP A 349 -12.17 4.53 15.21
N TYR A 350 -11.81 3.85 14.11
CA TYR A 350 -10.84 2.77 14.11
C TYR A 350 -9.38 3.24 14.14
N GLY A 351 -9.09 4.54 14.05
CA GLY A 351 -7.73 5.09 14.01
C GLY A 351 -7.03 4.90 12.67
N ILE A 352 -7.79 4.69 11.59
CA ILE A 352 -7.25 4.54 10.24
C ILE A 352 -6.84 5.91 9.70
N GLN A 353 -5.61 6.00 9.23
CA GLN A 353 -5.02 7.26 8.73
C GLN A 353 -4.51 7.15 7.29
N ALA A 354 -4.58 5.97 6.68
CA ALA A 354 -4.03 5.71 5.36
C ALA A 354 -4.80 4.62 4.63
N THR A 355 -4.65 4.60 3.29
CA THR A 355 -5.21 3.58 2.41
C THR A 355 -4.13 2.86 1.60
N PRO A 356 -4.29 1.57 1.26
CA PRO A 356 -5.34 0.68 1.76
C PRO A 356 -5.06 0.28 3.21
N THR A 357 -6.13 0.12 3.99
CA THR A 357 -6.06 -0.53 5.30
C THR A 357 -7.07 -1.68 5.32
N PHE A 358 -6.63 -2.85 5.81
CA PHE A 358 -7.47 -4.02 6.03
C PHE A 358 -7.84 -4.10 7.50
N ARG A 359 -9.10 -4.40 7.79
CA ARG A 359 -9.53 -4.77 9.13
C ARG A 359 -10.07 -6.19 9.12
N ILE A 360 -9.47 -7.03 9.96
CA ILE A 360 -9.82 -8.44 10.15
C ILE A 360 -9.83 -8.70 11.65
N PHE A 361 -10.95 -9.15 12.21
CA PHE A 361 -11.12 -9.36 13.66
C PHE A 361 -10.62 -8.18 14.52
N GLY A 362 -10.94 -6.95 14.10
CA GLY A 362 -10.63 -5.73 14.83
C GLY A 362 -9.17 -5.26 14.71
N GLU A 363 -8.28 -6.10 14.20
CA GLU A 363 -6.88 -5.77 13.91
C GLU A 363 -6.74 -5.01 12.58
N LEU A 364 -5.85 -4.01 12.56
CA LEU A 364 -5.58 -3.20 11.37
C LEU A 364 -4.28 -3.63 10.68
N PHE A 365 -4.35 -3.77 9.36
CA PHE A 365 -3.20 -4.08 8.51
C PHE A 365 -3.05 -3.03 7.44
N THR A 366 -1.91 -2.36 7.43
CA THR A 366 -1.54 -1.34 6.43
C THR A 366 -0.58 -1.88 5.36
N GLY A 367 -0.25 -3.18 5.43
CA GLY A 367 0.57 -3.90 4.44
C GLY A 367 -0.27 -4.73 3.47
N ALA A 368 0.40 -5.44 2.56
CA ALA A 368 -0.27 -6.35 1.65
C ALA A 368 -0.81 -7.58 2.39
N LEU A 369 -2.10 -7.86 2.23
CA LEU A 369 -2.71 -9.10 2.73
C LEU A 369 -2.20 -10.27 1.89
N THR A 370 -1.52 -11.24 2.52
CA THR A 370 -0.96 -12.41 1.82
C THR A 370 -1.85 -13.64 2.01
N GLU A 371 -1.68 -14.65 1.15
CA GLU A 371 -2.33 -15.95 1.36
C GLU A 371 -1.95 -16.58 2.70
N GLU A 372 -0.70 -16.43 3.12
CA GLU A 372 -0.22 -16.94 4.40
C GLU A 372 -0.96 -16.28 5.57
N SER A 373 -1.04 -14.94 5.57
CA SER A 373 -1.81 -14.18 6.56
C SER A 373 -3.28 -14.58 6.55
N LEU A 374 -3.89 -14.75 5.38
CA LEU A 374 -5.29 -15.17 5.27
C LEU A 374 -5.52 -16.58 5.82
N ASN A 375 -4.62 -17.52 5.51
CA ASN A 375 -4.65 -18.87 6.06
C ASN A 375 -4.44 -18.85 7.58
N ASP A 376 -3.60 -17.95 8.08
CA ASP A 376 -3.38 -17.76 9.51
C ASP A 376 -4.67 -17.32 10.19
N TYR A 377 -5.35 -16.30 9.67
CA TYR A 377 -6.67 -15.87 10.16
C TYR A 377 -7.73 -16.98 10.09
N LEU A 378 -7.77 -17.73 8.99
CA LEU A 378 -8.72 -18.83 8.84
C LEU A 378 -8.44 -19.99 9.82
N LYS A 379 -7.18 -20.19 10.24
CA LYS A 379 -6.78 -21.22 11.21
C LYS A 379 -6.91 -20.77 12.66
N HIS A 380 -6.59 -19.50 12.92
CA HIS A 380 -6.57 -18.90 14.26
C HIS A 380 -7.88 -18.20 14.64
N TYR A 381 -8.87 -18.14 13.74
CA TYR A 381 -10.24 -17.77 14.11
C TYR A 381 -10.66 -18.58 15.35
N PRO A 382 -10.87 -17.93 16.52
CA PRO A 382 -10.99 -18.65 17.80
C PRO A 382 -12.41 -19.21 17.96
N ALA A 383 -12.91 -19.88 16.94
CA ALA A 383 -14.21 -20.51 16.94
C ALA A 383 -14.19 -21.91 17.57
N ILE A 384 -15.12 -22.13 18.48
CA ILE A 384 -15.38 -23.42 19.11
C ILE A 384 -16.68 -23.98 18.51
N THR A 385 -16.69 -25.27 18.14
CA THR A 385 -17.92 -25.92 17.66
C THR A 385 -18.83 -26.30 18.83
N ALA A 386 -20.14 -26.36 18.59
CA ALA A 386 -21.10 -26.82 19.60
C ALA A 386 -20.76 -28.22 20.14
N THR A 387 -20.26 -29.12 19.29
CA THR A 387 -19.82 -30.47 19.71
C THR A 387 -18.60 -30.42 20.64
N THR A 388 -17.62 -29.57 20.35
CA THR A 388 -16.45 -29.36 21.22
C THR A 388 -16.89 -28.80 22.57
N LEU A 389 -17.78 -27.81 22.57
CA LEU A 389 -18.31 -27.20 23.77
C LEU A 389 -19.11 -28.20 24.62
N GLN A 390 -19.99 -29.00 24.01
CA GLN A 390 -20.72 -30.06 24.71
C GLN A 390 -19.81 -31.11 25.33
N ARG A 391 -18.72 -31.48 24.63
CA ARG A 391 -17.73 -32.40 25.17
C ARG A 391 -17.09 -31.83 26.44
N ALA A 392 -16.73 -30.54 26.42
CA ALA A 392 -16.22 -29.85 27.60
C ALA A 392 -17.23 -29.84 28.76
N PHE A 393 -18.52 -29.65 28.48
CA PHE A 393 -19.57 -29.73 29.51
C PHE A 393 -19.67 -31.11 30.16
N ARG A 394 -19.48 -32.18 29.40
CA ARG A 394 -19.55 -33.57 29.89
C ARG A 394 -18.30 -34.00 30.65
N SER A 395 -17.13 -33.44 30.34
CA SER A 395 -15.84 -33.85 30.90
C SER A 395 -15.35 -32.97 32.06
N ASN A 396 -16.28 -32.43 32.86
CA ASN A 396 -16.03 -31.45 33.93
C ASN A 396 -15.72 -30.04 33.36
N PHE A 397 -16.78 -29.29 33.05
CA PHE A 397 -16.69 -27.95 32.49
C PHE A 397 -15.85 -27.02 33.38
N ASP A 398 -14.88 -26.34 32.79
CA ASP A 398 -14.10 -25.34 33.52
C ASP A 398 -15.00 -24.15 33.87
N LYS A 399 -15.28 -23.99 35.17
CA LYS A 399 -16.08 -22.87 35.70
C LYS A 399 -15.36 -21.52 35.55
N ASN A 400 -14.12 -21.51 35.10
CA ASN A 400 -13.34 -20.30 34.86
C ASN A 400 -13.65 -19.60 33.52
N ILE A 401 -14.48 -20.19 32.67
CA ILE A 401 -14.89 -19.61 31.37
C ILE A 401 -16.14 -18.73 31.56
N GLN A 402 -16.11 -17.53 30.97
CA GLN A 402 -17.24 -16.59 30.93
C GLN A 402 -18.03 -16.81 29.65
N ILE A 403 -19.17 -17.48 29.74
CA ILE A 403 -20.07 -17.65 28.59
C ILE A 403 -20.98 -16.42 28.50
N VAL A 404 -20.97 -15.72 27.36
CA VAL A 404 -21.69 -14.47 27.16
C VAL A 404 -22.66 -14.60 25.99
N ASP A 405 -23.95 -14.47 26.29
CA ASP A 405 -25.04 -14.42 25.30
C ASP A 405 -25.31 -12.96 24.94
N ILE A 406 -25.14 -12.62 23.66
CA ILE A 406 -25.41 -11.26 23.16
C ILE A 406 -26.68 -11.13 22.32
N ARG A 407 -27.55 -12.14 22.32
CA ARG A 407 -28.86 -12.11 21.65
C ARG A 407 -29.81 -11.12 22.34
N LYS A 408 -31.01 -10.97 21.78
CA LYS A 408 -32.07 -10.19 22.43
C LYS A 408 -32.43 -10.83 23.76
N LYS A 409 -32.77 -10.01 24.76
CA LYS A 409 -33.12 -10.47 26.11
C LYS A 409 -34.20 -11.56 26.11
N ALA A 410 -35.23 -11.38 25.28
CA ALA A 410 -36.33 -12.33 25.16
C ALA A 410 -35.89 -13.72 24.63
N ASP A 411 -34.86 -13.76 23.77
CA ASP A 411 -34.32 -15.04 23.28
C ASP A 411 -33.52 -15.74 24.39
N PHE A 412 -32.67 -15.02 25.11
CA PHE A 412 -31.93 -15.54 26.25
C PHE A 412 -32.85 -16.08 27.37
N GLU A 413 -33.92 -15.35 27.71
CA GLU A 413 -34.87 -15.78 28.75
C GLU A 413 -35.66 -17.03 28.36
N ARG A 414 -35.91 -17.23 27.05
CA ARG A 414 -36.56 -18.43 26.53
C ARG A 414 -35.64 -19.64 26.61
N ASP A 415 -34.42 -19.48 26.12
CA ASP A 415 -33.43 -20.54 26.03
C ASP A 415 -32.01 -19.96 26.01
N HIS A 416 -31.02 -20.62 26.60
CA HIS A 416 -29.61 -20.21 26.53
C HIS A 416 -28.67 -21.37 26.87
N ILE A 417 -27.38 -21.21 26.57
CA ILE A 417 -26.35 -22.16 26.96
C ILE A 417 -26.20 -22.13 28.49
N PRO A 418 -26.20 -23.28 29.18
CA PRO A 418 -26.09 -23.30 30.64
C PRO A 418 -24.89 -22.52 31.17
N GLY A 419 -25.13 -21.63 32.14
CA GLY A 419 -24.10 -20.77 32.73
C GLY A 419 -23.79 -19.50 31.94
N ALA A 420 -24.50 -19.23 30.84
CA ALA A 420 -24.36 -17.99 30.09
C ALA A 420 -24.89 -16.78 30.87
N VAL A 421 -24.17 -15.66 30.77
CA VAL A 421 -24.60 -14.34 31.23
C VAL A 421 -25.09 -13.56 30.02
N TRP A 422 -26.28 -13.00 30.12
CA TRP A 422 -26.81 -12.13 29.07
C TRP A 422 -26.21 -10.74 29.13
N ILE A 423 -25.71 -10.27 27.99
CA ILE A 423 -25.25 -8.90 27.80
C ILE A 423 -25.79 -8.38 26.47
N SER A 424 -26.59 -7.32 26.48
CA SER A 424 -27.06 -6.71 25.24
C SER A 424 -25.89 -6.30 24.34
N ALA A 425 -25.89 -6.73 23.07
CA ALA A 425 -24.90 -6.32 22.07
C ALA A 425 -24.77 -4.79 21.97
N GLN A 426 -25.88 -4.05 22.11
CA GLN A 426 -25.91 -2.58 22.05
C GLN A 426 -25.30 -1.90 23.29
N SER A 427 -25.26 -2.60 24.42
CA SER A 427 -24.73 -2.07 25.68
C SER A 427 -23.40 -2.70 26.06
N LEU A 428 -22.87 -3.61 25.22
CA LEU A 428 -21.73 -4.46 25.53
C LEU A 428 -20.57 -3.63 26.08
N GLU A 429 -20.22 -2.55 25.40
CA GLU A 429 -19.16 -1.60 25.77
C GLU A 429 -19.33 -1.02 27.19
N ARG A 430 -20.56 -0.64 27.55
CA ARG A 430 -20.86 -0.10 28.89
C ARG A 430 -20.80 -1.19 29.96
N THR A 431 -21.12 -2.43 29.60
CA THR A 431 -21.19 -3.57 30.50
C THR A 431 -19.90 -4.38 30.56
N LEU A 432 -18.85 -4.03 29.81
CA LEU A 432 -17.55 -4.70 29.82
C LEU A 432 -16.95 -4.81 31.23
N ARG A 433 -17.21 -3.82 32.09
CA ARG A 433 -16.81 -3.81 33.51
C ARG A 433 -17.35 -4.99 34.33
N ASN A 434 -18.40 -5.66 33.84
CA ASN A 434 -19.00 -6.82 34.49
C ASN A 434 -18.30 -8.13 34.08
N LEU A 435 -17.41 -8.08 33.10
CA LEU A 435 -16.58 -9.19 32.65
C LEU A 435 -15.16 -9.03 33.20
N GLN A 436 -14.47 -10.15 33.36
CA GLN A 436 -13.12 -10.25 33.88
C GLN A 436 -12.14 -10.44 32.71
N PRO A 437 -11.30 -9.44 32.35
CA PRO A 437 -10.41 -9.51 31.19
C PRO A 437 -9.42 -10.67 31.20
N GLU A 438 -9.02 -11.11 32.40
CA GLU A 438 -8.08 -12.21 32.62
C GLU A 438 -8.68 -13.61 32.39
N LYS A 439 -10.01 -13.71 32.28
CA LYS A 439 -10.70 -15.00 32.11
C LYS A 439 -11.14 -15.22 30.66
N PRO A 440 -11.04 -16.46 30.15
CA PRO A 440 -11.51 -16.78 28.81
C PRO A 440 -13.00 -16.44 28.64
N VAL A 441 -13.35 -15.79 27.52
CA VAL A 441 -14.72 -15.45 27.16
C VAL A 441 -15.17 -16.31 26.00
N LEU A 442 -16.35 -16.93 26.10
CA LEU A 442 -17.04 -17.56 24.98
C LEU A 442 -18.26 -16.73 24.60
N LEU A 443 -18.21 -16.08 23.44
CA LEU A 443 -19.29 -15.30 22.87
C LEU A 443 -20.20 -16.16 21.99
N TYR A 444 -21.49 -15.90 22.09
CA TYR A 444 -22.43 -16.35 21.08
C TYR A 444 -23.63 -15.41 20.96
N ASP A 445 -24.14 -15.34 19.75
CA ASP A 445 -25.40 -14.72 19.37
C ASP A 445 -26.30 -15.78 18.71
N GLN A 446 -27.22 -15.37 17.82
CA GLN A 446 -28.10 -16.31 17.14
C GLN A 446 -27.39 -17.16 16.07
N ASP A 447 -26.48 -16.58 15.27
CA ASP A 447 -25.95 -17.17 14.03
C ASP A 447 -24.42 -17.02 13.79
N GLY A 448 -23.73 -16.25 14.62
CA GLY A 448 -22.31 -15.95 14.64
C GLY A 448 -21.94 -14.52 14.26
N THR A 449 -22.89 -13.74 13.72
CA THR A 449 -22.61 -12.44 13.07
C THR A 449 -22.25 -11.30 14.03
N GLN A 450 -23.05 -11.07 15.07
CA GLN A 450 -22.81 -10.06 16.10
C GLN A 450 -21.65 -10.42 17.02
N SER A 451 -21.34 -11.71 17.16
CA SER A 451 -20.27 -12.23 18.01
C SER A 451 -18.89 -11.81 17.51
N LEU A 452 -18.75 -11.57 16.19
CA LEU A 452 -17.53 -11.02 15.59
C LEU A 452 -17.30 -9.56 16.01
N ALA A 453 -18.33 -8.72 15.92
CA ALA A 453 -18.23 -7.33 16.38
C ALA A 453 -17.99 -7.23 17.90
N ALA A 454 -18.64 -8.11 18.67
CA ALA A 454 -18.41 -8.23 20.11
C ALA A 454 -16.98 -8.71 20.43
N TYR A 455 -16.44 -9.64 19.65
CA TYR A 455 -15.06 -10.10 19.76
C TYR A 455 -14.08 -8.94 19.61
N ASP A 456 -14.21 -8.16 18.53
CA ASP A 456 -13.35 -6.99 18.27
C ASP A 456 -13.38 -5.99 19.44
N LEU A 457 -14.57 -5.75 20.00
CA LEU A 457 -14.77 -4.85 21.13
C LEU A 457 -14.08 -5.35 22.39
N LEU A 458 -14.14 -6.66 22.67
CA LEU A 458 -13.50 -7.27 23.83
C LEU A 458 -11.98 -7.25 23.71
N ILE A 459 -11.41 -7.62 22.56
CA ILE A 459 -9.95 -7.57 22.34
C ILE A 459 -9.40 -6.17 22.64
N ARG A 460 -10.07 -5.11 22.16
CA ARG A 460 -9.66 -3.71 22.39
C ARG A 460 -9.70 -3.26 23.84
N ASN A 461 -10.51 -3.90 24.65
CA ASN A 461 -10.67 -3.59 26.05
C ASN A 461 -9.86 -4.53 26.95
N GLY A 462 -8.83 -5.19 26.40
CA GLY A 462 -7.83 -5.95 27.15
C GLY A 462 -8.20 -7.39 27.45
N PHE A 463 -9.13 -7.98 26.68
CA PHE A 463 -9.45 -9.41 26.80
C PHE A 463 -8.56 -10.21 25.85
N ASP A 464 -7.66 -11.03 26.41
CA ASP A 464 -6.65 -11.74 25.62
C ASP A 464 -7.10 -13.13 25.12
N SER A 465 -8.22 -13.65 25.63
CA SER A 465 -8.72 -15.00 25.34
C SER A 465 -10.21 -15.01 25.07
N VAL A 466 -10.60 -14.63 23.86
CA VAL A 466 -12.00 -14.60 23.43
C VAL A 466 -12.22 -15.67 22.37
N HIS A 467 -13.32 -16.41 22.50
CA HIS A 467 -13.74 -17.46 21.58
C HIS A 467 -15.17 -17.21 21.13
N ILE A 468 -15.52 -17.68 19.94
CA ILE A 468 -16.87 -17.55 19.39
C ILE A 468 -17.49 -18.94 19.20
N LEU A 469 -18.76 -19.12 19.59
CA LEU A 469 -19.49 -20.32 19.23
C LEU A 469 -19.77 -20.32 17.72
N LYS A 470 -19.16 -21.27 17.01
CA LYS A 470 -19.26 -21.37 15.56
C LYS A 470 -20.71 -21.61 15.13
N GLY A 471 -21.24 -20.66 14.34
CA GLY A 471 -22.61 -20.71 13.83
C GLY A 471 -23.68 -20.25 14.82
N GLY A 472 -23.28 -19.72 15.99
CA GLY A 472 -24.19 -19.17 16.99
C GLY A 472 -25.06 -20.21 17.71
N TYR A 473 -26.02 -19.72 18.48
CA TYR A 473 -26.94 -20.53 19.30
C TYR A 473 -27.74 -21.54 18.48
N GLN A 474 -28.08 -21.25 17.23
CA GLN A 474 -28.83 -22.20 16.38
C GLN A 474 -28.12 -23.55 16.17
N THR A 475 -26.80 -23.58 16.33
CA THR A 475 -26.02 -24.83 16.25
C THR A 475 -25.91 -25.56 17.58
N TRP A 476 -26.34 -24.92 18.68
CA TRP A 476 -26.44 -25.52 19.99
C TRP A 476 -27.61 -26.52 19.99
N PRO A 477 -27.36 -27.82 20.20
CA PRO A 477 -28.42 -28.81 20.22
C PRO A 477 -29.37 -28.51 21.39
N LEU A 478 -30.66 -28.35 21.08
CA LEU A 478 -31.72 -28.40 22.08
C LEU A 478 -31.63 -29.77 22.76
N GLN A 479 -31.46 -29.78 24.08
CA GLN A 479 -31.42 -31.02 24.87
C GLN A 479 -32.80 -31.66 24.98
#